data_AF-A0A8T0L1G1-F1
#
_entry.id   AF-A0A8T0L1G1-F1
#
_cell.length_a   1.000
_cell.length_b   1.000
_cell.length_c   1.000
_cell.angle_alpha   90.00
_cell.angle_beta   90.00
_cell.angle_gamma   90.00
#
_symmetry.space_group_name_H-M   'P 1'
#
loop_
_entity.id
_entity.type
_entity.pdbx_description
1 polymer ?
#
loop_
_entity_poly.entity_id
_entity_poly.type
_entity_poly.pdbx_seq_one_letter_code
_entity_poly.pdbx_strand_id
1 'polypeptide(L)'
;MVSGMTDEEASNMTLELAARLALCQTYVARKKASAVAELQELQAKLESSIKANQDLTLKLAETERMAEEDKKKANTLLAEGRAAQRLTQRSLDDALLDLQKATASNNTLKTEWDSLLDRVTKLEAEVKLLGDEVVNEHVLGFDKALAQCKLLFQVPIDDNRLNVGMMVVDGKLTPIHVPPSSPPVGQDVEATVETVGETGEPEGQS
;
A
#
# COMPACT_ATOMS: atom_id res chain seq x y z
N MET A 1 55.02 -116.58 -32.17
CA MET A 1 55.86 -115.36 -32.21
C MET A 1 55.03 -114.25 -32.81
N VAL A 2 55.07 -113.07 -32.20
CA VAL A 2 54.16 -111.93 -32.40
C VAL A 2 54.15 -111.47 -33.87
N SER A 3 52.95 -111.36 -34.47
CA SER A 3 52.77 -110.69 -35.77
C SER A 3 52.94 -109.19 -35.56
N GLY A 4 53.95 -108.62 -36.20
CA GLY A 4 54.19 -107.17 -36.18
C GLY A 4 53.20 -106.43 -37.07
N MET A 5 53.00 -105.16 -36.73
CA MET A 5 52.24 -104.17 -37.48
C MET A 5 52.84 -103.94 -38.88
N THR A 6 52.01 -103.76 -39.91
CA THR A 6 52.48 -103.50 -41.29
C THR A 6 52.77 -102.02 -41.53
N ASP A 7 53.65 -101.68 -42.48
CA ASP A 7 54.05 -100.30 -42.79
C ASP A 7 52.85 -99.41 -43.23
N GLU A 8 51.85 -100.00 -43.88
CA GLU A 8 50.64 -99.31 -44.32
C GLU A 8 49.71 -98.95 -43.15
N GLU A 9 49.57 -99.84 -42.17
CA GLU A 9 48.85 -99.56 -40.91
C GLU A 9 49.55 -98.46 -40.10
N ALA A 10 50.89 -98.41 -40.11
CA ALA A 10 51.68 -97.36 -39.47
C ALA A 10 51.47 -96.00 -40.12
N SER A 11 51.46 -95.97 -41.45
CA SER A 11 51.22 -94.76 -42.24
C SER A 11 49.80 -94.20 -42.00
N ASN A 12 48.78 -95.07 -42.03
CA ASN A 12 47.39 -94.68 -41.78
C ASN A 12 47.17 -94.14 -40.36
N MET A 13 47.75 -94.78 -39.33
CA MET A 13 47.67 -94.24 -37.96
C MET A 13 48.38 -92.90 -37.81
N THR A 14 49.52 -92.71 -38.49
CA THR A 14 50.25 -91.43 -38.48
C THR A 14 49.42 -90.32 -39.14
N LEU A 15 48.75 -90.62 -40.25
CA LEU A 15 47.84 -89.69 -40.94
C LEU A 15 46.63 -89.33 -40.06
N GLU A 16 46.01 -90.32 -39.40
CA GLU A 16 44.88 -90.08 -38.49
C GLU A 16 45.30 -89.21 -37.29
N LEU A 17 46.45 -89.50 -36.68
CA LEU A 17 47.00 -88.69 -35.59
C LEU A 17 47.29 -87.25 -36.06
N ALA A 18 47.86 -87.07 -37.26
CA ALA A 18 48.10 -85.76 -37.83
C ALA A 18 46.79 -84.99 -38.08
N ALA A 19 45.74 -85.66 -38.59
CA ALA A 19 44.43 -85.07 -38.80
C ALA A 19 43.76 -84.66 -37.47
N ARG A 20 43.82 -85.52 -36.44
CA ARG A 20 43.30 -85.20 -35.09
C ARG A 20 44.06 -84.03 -34.45
N LEU A 21 45.38 -83.98 -34.60
CA LEU A 21 46.20 -82.87 -34.13
C LEU A 21 45.81 -81.55 -34.83
N ALA A 22 45.64 -81.58 -36.15
CA ALA A 22 45.19 -80.42 -36.92
C ALA A 22 43.79 -79.94 -36.50
N LEU A 23 42.85 -80.86 -36.22
CA LEU A 23 41.53 -80.52 -35.68
C LEU A 23 41.64 -79.83 -34.30
N CYS A 24 42.47 -80.35 -33.41
CA CYS A 24 42.71 -79.74 -32.09
C CYS A 24 43.32 -78.32 -32.24
N GLN A 25 44.30 -78.15 -33.12
CA GLN A 25 44.93 -76.85 -33.38
C GLN A 25 43.93 -75.84 -33.95
N THR A 26 43.11 -76.24 -34.92
CA THR A 26 42.08 -75.37 -35.51
C THR A 26 40.98 -75.03 -34.51
N TYR A 27 40.56 -75.97 -33.66
CA TYR A 27 39.62 -75.71 -32.57
C TYR A 27 40.17 -74.67 -31.58
N VAL A 28 41.41 -74.83 -31.13
CA VAL A 28 42.07 -73.88 -30.23
C VAL A 28 42.21 -72.51 -30.89
N ALA A 29 42.65 -72.46 -32.16
CA ALA A 29 42.77 -71.21 -32.91
C ALA A 29 41.42 -70.49 -33.03
N ARG A 30 40.34 -71.22 -33.34
CA ARG A 30 38.98 -70.67 -33.42
C ARG A 30 38.49 -70.15 -32.08
N LYS A 31 38.68 -70.91 -30.99
CA LYS A 31 38.31 -70.49 -29.63
C LYS A 31 39.07 -69.23 -29.21
N LYS A 32 40.37 -69.17 -29.51
CA LYS A 32 41.19 -67.98 -29.26
C LYS A 32 40.69 -66.78 -30.07
N ALA A 33 40.40 -66.95 -31.35
CA ALA A 33 39.88 -65.87 -32.20
C ALA A 33 38.53 -65.33 -31.69
N SER A 34 37.62 -66.21 -31.27
CA SER A 34 36.33 -65.83 -30.65
C SER A 34 36.54 -64.99 -29.38
N ALA A 35 37.40 -65.46 -28.47
CA ALA A 35 37.68 -64.76 -27.22
C ALA A 35 38.33 -63.38 -27.46
N VAL A 36 39.21 -63.25 -28.46
CA VAL A 36 39.82 -61.97 -28.83
C VAL A 36 38.77 -60.99 -29.37
N ALA A 37 37.85 -61.44 -30.21
CA ALA A 37 36.77 -60.59 -30.74
C ALA A 37 35.85 -60.08 -29.61
N GLU A 38 35.46 -60.96 -28.69
CA GLU A 38 34.66 -60.59 -27.51
C GLU A 38 35.40 -59.59 -26.62
N LEU A 39 36.71 -59.79 -26.38
CA LEU A 39 37.53 -58.86 -25.61
C LEU A 39 37.62 -57.47 -26.26
N GLN A 40 37.77 -57.42 -27.59
CA GLN A 40 37.79 -56.15 -28.32
C GLN A 40 36.44 -55.42 -28.24
N GLU A 41 35.32 -56.14 -28.36
CA GLU A 41 33.99 -55.56 -28.22
C GLU A 41 33.76 -55.01 -26.81
N LEU A 42 34.13 -55.78 -25.78
CA LEU A 42 34.04 -55.36 -24.38
C LEU A 42 34.92 -54.14 -24.10
N GLN A 43 36.12 -54.08 -24.68
CA GLN A 43 37.00 -52.92 -24.53
C GLN A 43 36.39 -51.66 -25.15
N ALA A 44 35.84 -51.76 -26.37
CA ALA A 44 35.17 -50.63 -27.01
C ALA A 44 33.94 -50.14 -26.21
N LYS A 45 33.15 -51.06 -25.65
CA LYS A 45 32.03 -50.75 -24.75
C LYS A 45 32.50 -50.05 -23.47
N LEU A 46 33.59 -50.51 -22.87
CA LEU A 46 34.17 -49.90 -21.68
C LEU A 46 34.64 -48.46 -21.97
N GLU A 47 35.38 -48.25 -23.05
CA GLU A 47 35.86 -46.92 -23.45
C GLU A 47 34.70 -45.96 -23.73
N SER A 48 33.65 -46.44 -24.40
CA SER A 48 32.43 -45.65 -24.63
C SER A 48 31.72 -45.29 -23.32
N SER A 49 31.59 -46.23 -22.40
CA SER A 49 30.98 -46.00 -21.09
C SER A 49 31.79 -45.02 -20.23
N ILE A 50 33.13 -45.06 -20.31
CA ILE A 50 34.00 -44.13 -19.59
C ILE A 50 33.77 -42.70 -20.08
N LYS A 51 33.72 -42.49 -21.40
CA LYS A 51 33.43 -41.17 -21.99
C LYS A 51 32.05 -40.65 -21.58
N ALA A 52 31.03 -41.50 -21.65
CA ALA A 52 29.69 -41.13 -21.21
C ALA A 52 29.64 -40.74 -19.72
N ASN A 53 30.36 -41.45 -18.85
CA ASN A 53 30.45 -41.12 -17.43
C ASN A 53 31.19 -39.81 -17.18
N GLN A 54 32.22 -39.49 -17.96
CA GLN A 54 32.91 -38.20 -17.88
C GLN A 54 31.98 -37.05 -18.26
N ASP A 55 31.22 -37.18 -19.35
CA ASP A 55 30.24 -36.18 -19.77
C ASP A 55 29.13 -36.00 -18.74
N LEU A 56 28.64 -37.09 -18.14
CA LEU A 56 27.63 -37.02 -17.07
C LEU A 56 28.19 -36.34 -15.82
N THR A 57 29.45 -36.59 -15.46
CA THR A 57 30.10 -35.93 -14.32
C THR A 57 30.19 -34.42 -14.53
N LEU A 58 30.56 -33.98 -15.74
CA LEU A 58 30.61 -32.56 -16.07
C LEU A 58 29.23 -31.90 -16.03
N LYS A 59 28.21 -32.57 -16.60
CA LYS A 59 26.83 -32.07 -16.54
C LYS A 59 26.31 -31.98 -15.11
N LEU A 60 26.62 -32.96 -14.26
CA LEU A 60 26.23 -32.94 -12.86
C LEU A 60 26.84 -31.73 -12.14
N ALA A 61 28.15 -31.52 -12.27
CA ALA A 61 28.84 -30.39 -11.67
C ALA A 61 28.27 -29.03 -12.11
N GLU A 62 27.92 -28.89 -13.39
CA GLU A 62 27.31 -27.68 -13.92
C GLU A 62 25.89 -27.46 -13.37
N THR A 63 25.07 -28.52 -13.27
CA THR A 63 23.73 -28.41 -12.68
C THR A 63 23.78 -28.07 -11.19
N GLU A 64 24.75 -28.61 -10.44
CA GLU A 64 24.97 -28.28 -9.03
C GLU A 64 25.40 -26.82 -8.86
N ARG A 65 26.29 -26.33 -9.72
CA ARG A 65 26.72 -24.93 -9.74
C ARG A 65 25.54 -23.98 -9.98
N MET A 66 24.73 -24.26 -11.00
CA MET A 66 23.53 -23.44 -11.30
C MET A 66 22.51 -23.48 -10.15
N ALA A 67 22.26 -24.66 -9.57
CA ALA A 67 21.33 -24.80 -8.44
C ALA A 67 21.79 -24.00 -7.21
N GLU A 68 23.08 -24.00 -6.89
CA GLU A 68 23.60 -23.23 -5.76
C GLU A 68 23.59 -21.71 -6.04
N GLU A 69 23.82 -21.28 -7.27
CA GLU A 69 23.65 -19.88 -7.67
C GLU A 69 22.21 -19.41 -7.54
N ASP A 70 21.25 -20.20 -8.02
CA ASP A 70 19.82 -19.86 -7.93
C ASP A 70 19.32 -19.87 -6.49
N LYS A 71 19.78 -20.81 -5.67
CA LYS A 71 19.54 -20.80 -4.22
C LYS A 71 20.08 -19.54 -3.56
N LYS A 72 21.28 -19.08 -3.92
CA LYS A 72 21.85 -17.81 -3.41
C LYS A 72 20.98 -16.62 -3.81
N LYS A 73 20.59 -16.52 -5.08
CA LYS A 73 19.70 -15.46 -5.57
C LYS A 73 18.36 -15.46 -4.82
N ALA A 74 17.73 -16.64 -4.67
CA ALA A 74 16.48 -16.80 -3.95
C ALA A 74 16.59 -16.36 -2.48
N ASN A 75 17.69 -16.71 -1.81
CA ASN A 75 17.94 -16.28 -0.44
C ASN A 75 18.11 -14.76 -0.31
N THR A 76 18.83 -14.12 -1.25
CA THR A 76 18.98 -12.67 -1.29
C THR A 76 17.62 -11.99 -1.47
N LEU A 77 16.83 -12.40 -2.46
CA LEU A 77 15.49 -11.85 -2.72
C LEU A 77 14.55 -12.04 -1.52
N LEU A 78 14.65 -13.19 -0.85
CA LEU A 78 13.86 -13.47 0.35
C LEU A 78 14.29 -12.59 1.53
N ALA A 79 15.58 -12.29 1.69
CA ALA A 79 16.06 -11.36 2.70
C ALA A 79 15.61 -9.92 2.44
N GLU A 80 15.68 -9.47 1.18
CA GLU A 80 15.19 -8.16 0.73
C GLU A 80 13.68 -8.03 0.92
N GLY A 81 12.90 -9.04 0.51
CA GLY A 81 11.46 -9.07 0.70
C GLY A 81 11.06 -8.98 2.18
N ARG A 82 11.79 -9.69 3.06
CA ARG A 82 11.60 -9.58 4.51
C ARG A 82 11.98 -8.21 5.05
N ALA A 83 13.01 -7.56 4.53
CA ALA A 83 13.40 -6.22 4.94
C ALA A 83 12.34 -5.18 4.53
N ALA A 84 11.85 -5.26 3.29
CA ALA A 84 10.76 -4.42 2.79
C ALA A 84 9.48 -4.60 3.62
N GLN A 85 9.09 -5.86 3.92
CA GLN A 85 7.94 -6.16 4.77
C GLN A 85 8.05 -5.51 6.17
N ARG A 86 9.24 -5.54 6.78
CA ARG A 86 9.46 -4.89 8.09
C ARG A 86 9.42 -3.36 8.02
N LEU A 87 9.77 -2.77 6.88
CA LEU A 87 9.68 -1.33 6.67
C LEU A 87 8.22 -0.90 6.51
N THR A 88 7.45 -1.61 5.69
CA THR A 88 6.02 -1.34 5.51
C THR A 88 5.23 -1.53 6.81
N GLN A 89 5.58 -2.55 7.62
CA GLN A 89 4.94 -2.75 8.92
C GLN A 89 5.19 -1.57 9.87
N ARG A 90 6.45 -1.10 9.97
CA ARG A 90 6.77 0.07 10.80
C ARG A 90 6.03 1.32 10.34
N SER A 91 5.99 1.57 9.04
CA SER A 91 5.24 2.71 8.47
C SER A 91 3.73 2.62 8.78
N LEU A 92 3.15 1.42 8.79
CA LEU A 92 1.76 1.21 9.16
C LEU A 92 1.54 1.51 10.65
N ASP A 93 2.43 1.01 11.52
CA ASP A 93 2.34 1.24 12.96
C ASP A 93 2.47 2.74 13.30
N ASP A 94 3.36 3.47 12.63
CA ASP A 94 3.51 4.92 12.78
C ASP A 94 2.25 5.67 12.33
N ALA A 95 1.68 5.31 11.16
CA ALA A 95 0.45 5.92 10.66
C ALA A 95 -0.76 5.65 11.58
N LEU A 96 -0.83 4.46 12.18
CA LEU A 96 -1.87 4.13 13.17
C LEU A 96 -1.71 4.97 14.44
N LEU A 97 -0.48 5.17 14.91
CA LEU A 97 -0.22 6.03 16.06
C LEU A 97 -0.64 7.47 15.79
N ASP A 98 -0.33 8.01 14.61
CA ASP A 98 -0.72 9.37 14.25
C ASP A 98 -2.23 9.52 14.06
N LEU A 99 -2.90 8.50 13.50
CA LEU A 99 -4.36 8.47 13.44
C LEU A 99 -4.99 8.49 14.85
N GLN A 100 -4.42 7.74 15.81
CA GLN A 100 -4.89 7.76 17.19
C GLN A 100 -4.72 9.14 17.83
N LYS A 101 -3.57 9.80 17.64
CA LYS A 101 -3.33 11.17 18.13
C LYS A 101 -4.32 12.16 17.50
N ALA A 102 -4.52 12.09 16.19
CA ALA A 102 -5.46 12.96 15.47
C ALA A 102 -6.90 12.74 15.97
N THR A 103 -7.29 11.49 16.21
CA THR A 103 -8.61 11.15 16.77
C THR A 103 -8.78 11.73 18.17
N ALA A 104 -7.77 11.62 19.03
CA ALA A 104 -7.80 12.20 20.37
C ALA A 104 -7.91 13.74 20.32
N SER A 105 -7.12 14.38 19.46
CA SER A 105 -7.18 15.83 19.24
C SER A 105 -8.54 16.29 18.73
N ASN A 106 -9.15 15.55 17.80
CA ASN A 106 -10.47 15.86 17.26
C ASN A 106 -11.56 15.75 18.34
N ASN A 107 -11.49 14.72 19.18
CA ASN A 107 -12.40 14.59 20.32
C ASN A 107 -12.30 15.79 21.27
N THR A 108 -11.08 16.24 21.60
CA THR A 108 -10.88 17.45 22.40
C THR A 108 -11.51 18.67 21.72
N LEU A 109 -11.20 18.90 20.45
CA LEU A 109 -11.71 20.06 19.71
C LEU A 109 -13.24 20.05 19.62
N LYS A 110 -13.86 18.87 19.47
CA LYS A 110 -15.30 18.70 19.50
C LYS A 110 -15.90 19.15 20.85
N THR A 111 -15.30 18.73 21.96
CA THR A 111 -15.76 19.16 23.29
C THR A 111 -15.60 20.66 23.52
N GLU A 112 -14.53 21.27 22.99
CA GLU A 112 -14.33 22.72 23.04
C GLU A 112 -15.36 23.47 22.20
N TRP A 113 -15.67 22.95 21.00
CA TRP A 113 -16.69 23.51 20.12
C TRP A 113 -18.09 23.45 20.77
N ASP A 114 -18.47 22.31 21.35
CA ASP A 114 -19.73 22.15 22.07
C ASP A 114 -19.83 23.17 23.23
N SER A 115 -18.75 23.32 24.02
CA SER A 115 -18.67 24.30 25.12
C SER A 115 -18.78 25.76 24.65
N LEU A 116 -18.16 26.08 23.51
CA LEU A 116 -18.25 27.42 22.93
C LEU A 116 -19.65 27.70 22.41
N LEU A 117 -20.29 26.72 21.76
CA LEU A 117 -21.66 26.82 21.28
C LEU A 117 -22.66 27.07 22.43
N ASP A 118 -22.50 26.38 23.55
CA ASP A 118 -23.31 26.60 24.76
C ASP A 118 -23.14 28.03 25.29
N ARG A 119 -21.89 28.54 25.31
CA ARG A 119 -21.60 29.91 25.75
C ARG A 119 -22.20 30.96 24.81
N VAL A 120 -22.11 30.75 23.50
CA VAL A 120 -22.71 31.65 22.50
C VAL A 120 -24.22 31.71 22.69
N THR A 121 -24.88 30.54 22.80
CA THR A 121 -26.32 30.46 23.02
C THR A 121 -26.76 31.20 24.30
N LYS A 122 -25.98 31.07 25.38
CA LYS A 122 -26.24 31.78 26.64
C LYS A 122 -26.10 33.30 26.47
N LEU A 123 -25.04 33.76 25.81
CA LEU A 123 -24.80 35.19 25.59
C LEU A 123 -25.86 35.80 24.68
N GLU A 124 -26.32 35.09 23.65
CA GLU A 124 -27.42 35.54 22.79
C GLU A 124 -28.71 35.76 23.60
N ALA A 125 -29.02 34.86 24.52
CA ALA A 125 -30.16 35.01 25.42
C ALA A 125 -30.00 36.20 26.38
N GLU A 126 -28.81 36.39 26.96
CA GLU A 126 -28.52 37.54 27.84
C GLU A 126 -28.57 38.88 27.09
N VAL A 127 -28.03 38.96 25.88
CA VAL A 127 -28.08 40.17 25.03
C VAL A 127 -29.51 40.54 24.70
N LYS A 128 -30.35 39.55 24.38
CA LYS A 128 -31.77 39.77 24.11
C LYS A 128 -32.49 40.30 25.36
N LEU A 129 -32.30 39.64 26.50
CA LEU A 129 -32.89 40.06 27.78
C LEU A 129 -32.50 41.50 28.14
N LEU A 130 -31.21 41.82 28.04
CA LEU A 130 -30.72 43.15 28.36
C LEU A 130 -31.24 44.20 27.36
N GLY A 131 -31.35 43.84 26.09
CA GLY A 131 -32.00 44.68 25.08
C GLY A 131 -33.44 45.01 25.46
N ASP A 132 -34.23 44.00 25.85
CA ASP A 132 -35.62 44.17 26.29
C ASP A 132 -35.70 45.04 27.58
N GLU A 133 -34.81 44.82 28.55
CA GLU A 133 -34.74 45.59 29.79
C GLU A 133 -34.41 47.06 29.54
N VAL A 134 -33.42 47.34 28.68
CA VAL A 134 -33.04 48.70 28.30
C VAL A 134 -34.22 49.41 27.62
N VAL A 135 -34.91 48.75 26.69
CA VAL A 135 -36.09 49.33 26.02
C VAL A 135 -37.19 49.62 27.05
N ASN A 136 -37.46 48.69 27.96
CA ASN A 136 -38.50 48.83 28.98
C ASN A 136 -38.21 49.98 29.96
N GLU A 137 -36.96 50.12 30.43
CA GLU A 137 -36.54 51.25 31.29
C GLU A 137 -36.68 52.60 30.59
N HIS A 138 -36.30 52.68 29.30
CA HIS A 138 -36.47 53.92 28.54
C HIS A 138 -37.95 54.29 28.38
N VAL A 139 -38.81 53.34 28.00
CA VAL A 139 -40.26 53.56 27.89
C VAL A 139 -40.83 54.03 29.24
N LEU A 140 -40.49 53.35 30.33
CA LEU A 140 -40.93 53.73 31.67
C LEU A 140 -40.44 55.14 32.08
N GLY A 141 -39.20 55.47 31.74
CA GLY A 141 -38.63 56.80 31.96
C GLY A 141 -39.38 57.90 31.20
N PHE A 142 -39.69 57.65 29.93
CA PHE A 142 -40.50 58.55 29.10
C PHE A 142 -41.90 58.73 29.67
N ASP A 143 -42.59 57.65 30.05
CA ASP A 143 -43.93 57.70 30.63
C ASP A 143 -43.96 58.51 31.94
N LYS A 144 -42.96 58.30 32.82
CA LYS A 144 -42.79 59.08 34.06
C LYS A 144 -42.59 60.56 33.77
N ALA A 145 -41.75 60.92 32.79
CA ALA A 145 -41.50 62.31 32.43
C ALA A 145 -42.76 62.98 31.86
N LEU A 146 -43.49 62.30 30.96
CA LEU A 146 -44.75 62.80 30.41
C LEU A 146 -45.81 63.02 31.51
N ALA A 147 -45.92 62.08 32.46
CA ALA A 147 -46.82 62.22 33.60
C ALA A 147 -46.47 63.44 34.47
N GLN A 148 -45.18 63.68 34.72
CA GLN A 148 -44.72 64.88 35.44
C GLN A 148 -45.04 66.17 34.68
N CYS A 149 -44.83 66.20 33.35
CA CYS A 149 -45.17 67.36 32.52
C CYS A 149 -46.68 67.68 32.55
N LYS A 150 -47.52 66.65 32.48
CA LYS A 150 -48.99 66.79 32.61
C LYS A 150 -49.36 67.39 33.96
N LEU A 151 -48.75 66.91 35.05
CA LEU A 151 -49.05 67.35 36.41
C LEU A 151 -48.57 68.78 36.69
N LEU A 152 -47.31 69.09 36.36
CA LEU A 152 -46.66 70.35 36.76
C LEU A 152 -47.01 71.52 35.84
N PHE A 153 -47.19 71.26 34.55
CA PHE A 153 -47.33 72.31 33.53
C PHE A 153 -48.64 72.25 32.76
N GLN A 154 -49.54 71.31 33.10
CA GLN A 154 -50.83 71.10 32.42
C GLN A 154 -50.67 70.89 30.90
N VAL A 155 -49.55 70.28 30.47
CA VAL A 155 -49.32 69.97 29.05
C VAL A 155 -50.32 68.91 28.60
N PRO A 156 -51.10 69.12 27.53
CA PRO A 156 -52.01 68.11 26.99
C PRO A 156 -51.19 67.01 26.30
N ILE A 157 -50.97 65.90 26.99
CA ILE A 157 -50.22 64.75 26.45
C ILE A 157 -51.03 63.89 25.47
N ASP A 158 -52.35 64.11 25.43
CA ASP A 158 -53.29 63.39 24.55
C ASP A 158 -53.61 64.19 23.26
N ASP A 159 -52.83 65.24 22.95
CA ASP A 159 -52.99 66.06 21.75
C ASP A 159 -52.41 65.35 20.52
N ASN A 160 -53.21 65.16 19.47
CA ASN A 160 -52.80 64.51 18.23
C ASN A 160 -51.62 65.20 17.51
N ARG A 161 -51.26 66.44 17.89
CA ARG A 161 -50.07 67.15 17.37
C ARG A 161 -48.77 66.70 18.05
N LEU A 162 -48.85 66.05 19.21
CA LEU A 162 -47.71 65.42 19.87
C LEU A 162 -47.37 64.12 19.13
N ASN A 163 -46.19 64.05 18.53
CA ASN A 163 -45.75 62.89 17.76
C ASN A 163 -44.31 62.53 18.11
N VAL A 164 -44.13 61.41 18.80
CA VAL A 164 -42.82 60.89 19.23
C VAL A 164 -41.92 60.44 18.08
N GLY A 165 -42.46 60.23 16.89
CA GLY A 165 -41.69 59.97 15.66
C GLY A 165 -41.11 61.24 15.02
N MET A 166 -41.29 62.40 15.65
CA MET A 166 -40.78 63.69 15.18
C MET A 166 -39.78 64.25 16.20
N MET A 167 -38.72 64.90 15.72
CA MET A 167 -37.80 65.70 16.51
C MET A 167 -37.87 67.18 16.13
N VAL A 168 -37.52 68.06 17.07
CA VAL A 168 -37.47 69.51 16.82
C VAL A 168 -36.08 69.88 16.31
N VAL A 169 -36.01 70.35 15.06
CA VAL A 169 -34.80 70.89 14.42
C VAL A 169 -35.11 72.31 13.95
N ASP A 170 -34.31 73.29 14.35
CA ASP A 170 -34.50 74.71 14.02
C ASP A 170 -35.92 75.24 14.30
N GLY A 171 -36.53 74.79 15.40
CA GLY A 171 -37.88 75.19 15.80
C GLY A 171 -39.01 74.56 14.98
N LYS A 172 -38.72 73.58 14.11
CA LYS A 172 -39.71 72.83 13.31
C LYS A 172 -39.71 71.34 13.66
N LEU A 173 -40.88 70.72 13.61
CA LEU A 173 -41.02 69.27 13.74
C LEU A 173 -40.57 68.58 12.45
N THR A 174 -39.65 67.64 12.57
CA THR A 174 -39.08 66.86 11.47
C THR A 174 -39.09 65.37 11.82
N PRO A 175 -39.33 64.45 10.87
CA PRO A 175 -39.33 63.01 11.16
C PRO A 175 -37.97 62.51 11.65
N ILE A 176 -37.97 61.62 12.64
CA ILE A 176 -36.75 60.94 13.11
C ILE A 176 -36.32 59.90 12.05
N HIS A 177 -35.08 60.00 11.59
CA HIS A 177 -34.50 58.96 10.72
C HIS A 177 -33.97 57.81 11.57
N VAL A 178 -34.60 56.64 11.44
CA VAL A 178 -34.10 55.40 12.03
C VAL A 178 -33.09 54.79 11.06
N PRO A 179 -31.82 54.59 11.45
CA PRO A 179 -30.87 53.87 10.61
C PRO A 179 -31.35 52.44 10.34
N PRO A 180 -31.01 51.84 9.19
CA PRO A 180 -31.39 50.46 8.89
C PRO A 180 -30.87 49.51 9.98
N SER A 181 -31.69 48.50 10.32
CA SER A 181 -31.32 47.48 11.30
C SER A 181 -30.10 46.70 10.82
N SER A 182 -29.14 46.46 11.71
CA SER A 182 -27.96 45.66 11.40
C SER A 182 -28.39 44.22 11.04
N PRO A 183 -27.80 43.62 10.00
CA PRO A 183 -28.12 42.24 9.66
C PRO A 183 -27.76 41.29 10.81
N PRO A 184 -28.50 40.17 10.96
CA PRO A 184 -28.19 39.18 11.97
C PRO A 184 -26.78 38.62 11.76
N VAL A 185 -25.96 38.68 12.79
CA VAL A 185 -24.65 38.00 12.82
C VAL A 185 -24.95 36.50 12.93
N GLY A 186 -24.63 35.74 11.87
CA GLY A 186 -24.75 34.28 11.90
C GLY A 186 -25.34 33.60 10.66
N GLN A 187 -25.37 34.24 9.48
CA GLN A 187 -25.63 33.50 8.23
C GLN A 187 -24.31 33.01 7.63
N ASP A 188 -24.27 31.69 7.39
CA ASP A 188 -23.24 30.89 6.75
C ASP A 188 -22.21 31.69 5.95
N VAL A 189 -20.96 31.61 6.40
CA VAL A 189 -19.84 31.65 5.46
C VAL A 189 -19.90 30.32 4.72
N GLU A 190 -20.73 30.25 3.67
CA GLU A 190 -20.60 29.25 2.63
C GLU A 190 -19.17 29.41 2.10
N ALA A 191 -18.30 28.51 2.55
CA ALA A 191 -16.92 28.48 2.11
C ALA A 191 -16.95 28.29 0.60
N THR A 192 -16.70 29.38 -0.15
CA THR A 192 -16.29 29.28 -1.54
C THR A 192 -15.05 28.41 -1.55
N VAL A 193 -15.25 27.13 -1.87
CA VAL A 193 -14.19 26.22 -2.27
C VAL A 193 -13.61 26.85 -3.53
N GLU A 194 -12.48 27.55 -3.39
CA GLU A 194 -11.62 27.80 -4.53
C GLU A 194 -11.21 26.42 -5.06
N THR A 195 -11.86 26.04 -6.16
CA THR A 195 -11.39 24.99 -7.04
C THR A 195 -9.99 25.38 -7.50
N VAL A 196 -8.99 24.79 -6.87
CA VAL A 196 -7.62 24.73 -7.37
C VAL A 196 -7.68 24.18 -8.79
N GLY A 197 -7.43 25.05 -9.76
CA GLY A 197 -7.36 24.68 -11.17
C GLY A 197 -6.19 23.72 -11.39
N GLU A 198 -6.53 22.48 -11.69
CA GLU A 198 -5.63 21.49 -12.26
C GLU A 198 -5.61 21.69 -13.79
N THR A 199 -4.56 22.34 -14.31
CA THR A 199 -4.05 22.28 -15.70
C THR A 199 -2.78 23.14 -15.74
N GLY A 200 -1.59 22.73 -16.17
CA GLY A 200 -1.15 21.51 -16.84
C GLY A 200 0.38 21.45 -16.93
N GLU A 201 0.85 20.35 -17.51
CA GLU A 201 2.22 19.84 -17.66
C GLU A 201 3.28 20.78 -18.28
N PRO A 202 4.59 20.47 -18.09
CA PRO A 202 5.70 21.39 -18.30
C PRO A 202 6.15 21.51 -19.78
N GLU A 203 6.49 22.72 -20.19
CA GLU A 203 7.18 22.99 -21.45
C GLU A 203 8.61 22.42 -21.44
N GLY A 204 8.86 21.47 -22.34
CA GLY A 204 10.20 21.07 -22.73
C GLY A 204 10.87 22.16 -23.56
N GLN A 205 12.07 22.57 -23.15
CA GLN A 205 12.98 23.35 -23.98
C GLN A 205 13.90 22.41 -24.77
N SER A 206 13.98 22.69 -26.07
CA SER A 206 14.82 22.02 -27.07
C SER A 206 16.30 22.36 -26.94
#